data_AF-A0A3N2RJV3-F1
#
_entry.id   AF-A0A3N2RJV3-F1
#
_cell.length_a   1.000
_cell.length_b   1.000
_cell.length_c   1.000
_cell.angle_alpha   90.00
_cell.angle_beta   90.00
_cell.angle_gamma   90.00
#
_symmetry.space_group_name_H-M   'P 1'
#
loop_
_entity.id
_entity.type
_entity.pdbx_description
1 polymer ?
#
loop_
_entity_poly.entity_id
_entity_poly.type
_entity_poly.pdbx_seq_one_letter_code
_entity_poly.pdbx_strand_id
1 'polypeptide(L)'
;DAPGNTRTVAAGEVVNGAVIGNHDSQIVFGKTNNTVINTGLEFGADNDDNSGGQWVQTGGVANQTTINNSGLQGVLAGGSATDTTVNSGGGQSVHGQASDTTLDGGTQWVHSGGITSGTIINKDGAQLVKAGAQATGSVVNTGAQGGPDAENNDGQWVAGTATDTTINNDGR
;
A
#
# COMPACT_ATOMS: atom_id res chain seq x y z
N ASP A 1 -2.38 -8.56 23.95
CA ASP A 1 -2.00 -9.72 23.11
C ASP A 1 -0.53 -10.06 23.26
N ALA A 2 -0.11 -11.27 22.91
CA ALA A 2 1.31 -11.63 22.89
C ALA A 2 2.02 -10.85 21.76
N PRO A 3 3.28 -10.43 21.94
CA PRO A 3 4.02 -9.76 20.86
C PRO A 3 4.16 -10.71 19.67
N GLY A 4 3.87 -10.21 18.47
CA GLY A 4 4.05 -10.98 17.23
C GLY A 4 5.52 -11.32 16.97
N ASN A 5 5.74 -12.37 16.21
CA ASN A 5 7.08 -12.80 15.81
C ASN A 5 7.63 -11.89 14.72
N THR A 6 8.95 -11.70 14.71
CA THR A 6 9.62 -10.99 13.62
C THR A 6 10.45 -11.95 12.78
N ARG A 7 10.20 -11.99 11.47
CA ARG A 7 11.03 -12.69 10.49
C ARG A 7 11.79 -11.69 9.62
N THR A 8 13.09 -11.86 9.53
CA THR A 8 13.91 -11.11 8.56
C THR A 8 14.14 -11.94 7.30
N VAL A 9 13.97 -11.32 6.14
CA VAL A 9 14.40 -11.83 4.82
C VAL A 9 15.70 -11.12 4.47
N ALA A 10 16.82 -11.81 4.60
CA ALA A 10 18.15 -11.22 4.44
C ALA A 10 18.43 -10.84 2.98
N ALA A 11 19.41 -9.95 2.76
CA ALA A 11 19.86 -9.63 1.40
C ALA A 11 20.30 -10.90 0.66
N GLY A 12 19.79 -11.11 -0.56
CA GLY A 12 20.00 -12.32 -1.35
C GLY A 12 19.07 -13.50 -1.01
N GLU A 13 18.34 -13.45 0.12
CA GLU A 13 17.28 -14.42 0.41
C GLU A 13 16.05 -14.15 -0.45
N VAL A 14 15.39 -15.23 -0.89
CA VAL A 14 14.10 -15.17 -1.57
C VAL A 14 13.10 -16.00 -0.79
N VAL A 15 11.99 -15.38 -0.38
CA VAL A 15 10.87 -16.06 0.29
C VAL A 15 9.63 -15.99 -0.59
N ASN A 16 8.92 -17.12 -0.73
CA ASN A 16 7.70 -17.20 -1.52
C ASN A 16 6.53 -17.63 -0.63
N GLY A 17 5.36 -17.01 -0.83
CA GLY A 17 4.12 -17.46 -0.21
C GLY A 17 4.06 -17.28 1.32
N ALA A 18 4.79 -16.30 1.86
CA ALA A 18 4.72 -16.01 3.29
C ALA A 18 3.32 -15.50 3.66
N VAL A 19 2.79 -15.93 4.81
CA VAL A 19 1.56 -15.39 5.37
C VAL A 19 1.90 -14.71 6.69
N ILE A 20 1.56 -13.43 6.82
CA ILE A 20 1.82 -12.61 8.00
C ILE A 20 0.49 -12.36 8.70
N GLY A 21 0.40 -12.69 9.99
CA GLY A 21 -0.81 -12.52 10.81
C GLY A 21 -0.45 -12.37 12.29
N ASN A 22 -1.42 -12.15 13.17
CA ASN A 22 -1.23 -12.13 14.63
C ASN A 22 -0.14 -11.15 15.11
N HIS A 23 -0.09 -9.94 14.53
CA HIS A 23 0.94 -8.92 14.80
C HIS A 23 2.37 -9.32 14.40
N ASP A 24 2.54 -10.43 13.66
CA ASP A 24 3.84 -10.82 13.13
C ASP A 24 4.37 -9.75 12.15
N SER A 25 5.69 -9.59 12.14
CA SER A 25 6.40 -8.67 11.25
C SER A 25 7.32 -9.43 10.29
N GLN A 26 7.36 -9.01 9.03
CA GLN A 26 8.37 -9.44 8.07
C GLN A 26 9.24 -8.26 7.63
N ILE A 27 10.53 -8.28 7.98
CA ILE A 27 11.50 -7.26 7.58
C ILE A 27 12.23 -7.74 6.33
N VAL A 28 12.12 -7.01 5.22
CA VAL A 28 12.59 -7.47 3.90
C VAL A 28 13.78 -6.64 3.43
N PHE A 29 14.98 -7.22 3.47
CA PHE A 29 16.18 -6.72 2.77
C PHE A 29 16.49 -7.51 1.50
N GLY A 30 15.96 -8.73 1.37
CA GLY A 30 16.03 -9.58 0.18
C GLY A 30 14.81 -9.42 -0.72
N LYS A 31 14.30 -10.55 -1.22
CA LYS A 31 13.12 -10.60 -2.10
C LYS A 31 11.98 -11.42 -1.48
N THR A 32 10.77 -10.92 -1.60
CA THR A 32 9.55 -11.68 -1.29
C THR A 32 8.63 -11.74 -2.50
N ASN A 33 7.96 -12.87 -2.69
CA ASN A 33 6.94 -13.03 -3.73
C ASN A 33 5.68 -13.63 -3.11
N ASN A 34 4.51 -13.16 -3.53
CA ASN A 34 3.22 -13.71 -3.13
C ASN A 34 3.01 -13.70 -1.61
N THR A 35 3.51 -12.68 -0.92
CA THR A 35 3.26 -12.52 0.52
C THR A 35 1.81 -12.13 0.74
N VAL A 36 1.13 -12.75 1.70
CA VAL A 36 -0.20 -12.38 2.16
C VAL A 36 -0.07 -11.71 3.53
N ILE A 37 -0.63 -10.52 3.69
CA ILE A 37 -0.57 -9.74 4.93
C ILE A 37 -1.98 -9.58 5.50
N ASN A 38 -2.20 -10.02 6.74
CA ASN A 38 -3.48 -9.95 7.45
C ASN A 38 -3.34 -9.24 8.80
N THR A 39 -2.28 -8.45 8.99
CA THR A 39 -1.95 -7.79 10.26
C THR A 39 -1.13 -6.51 10.07
N GLY A 40 -1.15 -5.61 11.07
CA GLY A 40 -0.41 -4.36 11.08
C GLY A 40 -1.27 -3.09 11.03
N LEU A 41 -2.59 -3.21 10.91
CA LEU A 41 -3.56 -2.11 10.86
C LEU A 41 -4.84 -2.40 11.67
N GLU A 42 -4.77 -3.27 12.68
CA GLU A 42 -5.92 -3.70 13.49
C GLU A 42 -6.66 -2.54 14.16
N PHE A 43 -5.96 -1.46 14.51
CA PHE A 43 -6.52 -0.30 15.20
C PHE A 43 -6.74 0.92 14.29
N GLY A 44 -6.62 0.74 12.96
CA GLY A 44 -6.79 1.80 11.96
C GLY A 44 -5.52 2.60 11.70
N ALA A 45 -5.49 3.39 10.62
CA ALA A 45 -4.27 4.00 10.08
C ALA A 45 -3.57 5.01 11.00
N ASP A 46 -4.29 5.64 11.93
CA ASP A 46 -3.79 6.72 12.79
C ASP A 46 -3.51 6.26 14.23
N ASN A 47 -3.33 4.95 14.45
CA ASN A 47 -3.10 4.39 15.79
C ASN A 47 -1.67 3.85 15.95
N ASP A 48 -0.96 4.36 16.95
CA ASP A 48 0.41 3.97 17.30
C ASP A 48 0.51 2.57 17.96
N ASP A 49 -0.63 1.99 18.39
CA ASP A 49 -0.69 0.63 18.95
C ASP A 49 -0.62 -0.47 17.88
N ASN A 50 -0.70 -0.10 16.59
CA ASN A 50 -0.55 -1.07 15.50
C ASN A 50 0.84 -1.71 15.52
N SER A 51 0.87 -3.02 15.28
CA SER A 51 2.11 -3.78 15.19
C SER A 51 1.95 -4.94 14.22
N GLY A 52 3.06 -5.33 13.59
CA GLY A 52 3.07 -6.34 12.55
C GLY A 52 3.18 -5.77 11.14
N GLY A 53 2.94 -6.62 10.15
CA GLY A 53 2.95 -6.26 8.73
C GLY A 53 4.27 -6.58 8.01
N GLN A 54 4.37 -6.17 6.76
CA GLN A 54 5.60 -6.31 5.96
C GLN A 54 6.31 -4.97 5.83
N TRP A 55 7.60 -4.94 6.12
CA TRP A 55 8.45 -3.75 6.06
C TRP A 55 9.55 -3.96 5.03
N VAL A 56 9.35 -3.41 3.83
CA VAL A 56 10.31 -3.48 2.72
C VAL A 56 11.37 -2.41 2.92
N GLN A 57 12.57 -2.85 3.28
CA GLN A 57 13.71 -2.01 3.62
C GLN A 57 14.47 -1.57 2.37
N THR A 58 15.48 -0.72 2.54
CA THR A 58 16.40 -0.34 1.46
C THR A 58 17.01 -1.56 0.77
N GLY A 59 16.92 -1.62 -0.56
CA GLY A 59 17.34 -2.76 -1.39
C GLY A 59 16.40 -3.97 -1.35
N GLY A 60 15.41 -3.97 -0.46
CA GLY A 60 14.37 -4.98 -0.37
C GLY A 60 13.35 -4.86 -1.51
N VAL A 61 12.85 -6.02 -1.95
CA VAL A 61 11.86 -6.12 -3.03
C VAL A 61 10.70 -7.00 -2.59
N ALA A 62 9.47 -6.51 -2.72
CA ALA A 62 8.25 -7.29 -2.55
C ALA A 62 7.47 -7.33 -3.87
N ASN A 63 7.10 -8.52 -4.34
CA ASN A 63 6.34 -8.69 -5.58
C ASN A 63 5.05 -9.45 -5.28
N GLN A 64 3.95 -9.05 -5.93
CA GLN A 64 2.67 -9.75 -5.85
C GLN A 64 2.17 -9.89 -4.41
N THR A 65 2.39 -8.86 -3.58
CA THR A 65 1.88 -8.85 -2.21
C THR A 65 0.37 -8.68 -2.22
N THR A 66 -0.35 -9.50 -1.45
CA THR A 66 -1.77 -9.31 -1.17
C THR A 66 -1.93 -8.78 0.25
N ILE A 67 -2.53 -7.60 0.39
CA ILE A 67 -2.80 -6.95 1.67
C ILE A 67 -4.31 -7.06 1.94
N ASN A 68 -4.68 -7.86 2.92
CA ASN A 68 -6.09 -8.04 3.32
C ASN A 68 -6.48 -7.04 4.40
N ASN A 69 -7.73 -7.14 4.87
CA ASN A 69 -8.22 -6.37 6.00
C ASN A 69 -7.25 -6.40 7.19
N SER A 70 -6.97 -5.24 7.77
CA SER A 70 -5.99 -5.03 8.85
C SER A 70 -4.54 -5.34 8.46
N GLY A 71 -4.24 -5.64 7.20
CA GLY A 71 -2.89 -5.84 6.70
C GLY A 71 -2.18 -4.53 6.41
N LEU A 72 -0.90 -4.44 6.76
CA LEU A 72 -0.04 -3.31 6.44
C LEU A 72 1.23 -3.72 5.69
N GLN A 73 1.50 -3.07 4.56
CA GLN A 73 2.82 -3.05 3.94
C GLN A 73 3.43 -1.65 4.04
N GLY A 74 4.58 -1.54 4.70
CA GLY A 74 5.44 -0.35 4.65
C GLY A 74 6.55 -0.53 3.62
N VAL A 75 6.51 0.23 2.54
CA VAL A 75 7.58 0.32 1.54
C VAL A 75 8.46 1.50 1.90
N LEU A 76 9.56 1.26 2.61
CA LEU A 76 10.42 2.31 3.14
C LEU A 76 11.33 2.90 2.06
N ALA A 77 12.00 4.01 2.37
CA ALA A 77 12.93 4.66 1.45
C ALA A 77 13.99 3.67 0.94
N GLY A 78 14.13 3.59 -0.38
CA GLY A 78 15.03 2.63 -1.06
C GLY A 78 14.47 1.21 -1.22
N GLY A 79 13.29 0.90 -0.67
CA GLY A 79 12.56 -0.33 -0.91
C GLY A 79 11.64 -0.24 -2.14
N SER A 80 11.30 -1.38 -2.72
CA SER A 80 10.42 -1.48 -3.89
C SER A 80 9.32 -2.52 -3.71
N ALA A 81 8.09 -2.16 -4.07
CA ALA A 81 6.97 -3.06 -4.19
C ALA A 81 6.41 -3.05 -5.62
N THR A 82 6.05 -4.22 -6.15
CA THR A 82 5.42 -4.36 -7.47
C THR A 82 4.20 -5.29 -7.40
N ASP A 83 3.22 -5.05 -8.27
CA ASP A 83 2.01 -5.87 -8.40
C ASP A 83 1.26 -6.07 -7.08
N THR A 84 1.23 -5.04 -6.22
CA THR A 84 0.60 -5.17 -4.90
C THR A 84 -0.92 -5.02 -5.02
N THR A 85 -1.68 -5.97 -4.48
CA THR A 85 -3.14 -5.84 -4.35
C THR A 85 -3.50 -5.47 -2.92
N VAL A 86 -4.20 -4.35 -2.75
CA VAL A 86 -4.67 -3.86 -1.44
C VAL A 86 -6.18 -3.98 -1.39
N ASN A 87 -6.67 -4.98 -0.66
CA ASN A 87 -8.09 -5.24 -0.49
C ASN A 87 -8.69 -4.32 0.57
N SER A 88 -10.02 -4.30 0.66
CA SER A 88 -10.77 -3.53 1.65
C SER A 88 -10.23 -3.70 3.08
N GLY A 89 -9.97 -2.56 3.73
CA GLY A 89 -9.40 -2.47 5.08
C GLY A 89 -7.89 -2.72 5.18
N GLY A 90 -7.22 -3.04 4.06
CA GLY A 90 -5.77 -3.12 3.98
C GLY A 90 -5.11 -1.78 3.64
N GLY A 91 -3.81 -1.68 3.91
CA GLY A 91 -3.05 -0.45 3.68
C GLY A 91 -1.64 -0.66 3.16
N GLN A 92 -1.21 0.22 2.25
CA GLN A 92 0.17 0.33 1.76
C GLN A 92 0.71 1.73 2.07
N SER A 93 1.76 1.83 2.89
CA SER A 93 2.48 3.07 3.17
C SER A 93 3.77 3.15 2.35
N VAL A 94 3.84 4.08 1.40
CA VAL A 94 4.93 4.18 0.43
C VAL A 94 5.79 5.41 0.71
N HIS A 95 7.01 5.16 1.19
CA HIS A 95 8.12 6.11 1.26
C HIS A 95 9.21 5.82 0.22
N GLY A 96 9.24 4.58 -0.30
CA GLY A 96 10.09 4.14 -1.41
C GLY A 96 9.38 4.19 -2.75
N GLN A 97 9.40 3.07 -3.48
CA GLN A 97 8.76 2.96 -4.80
C GLN A 97 7.71 1.85 -4.83
N ALA A 98 6.52 2.14 -5.36
CA ALA A 98 5.52 1.12 -5.65
C ALA A 98 5.05 1.22 -7.11
N SER A 99 5.03 0.09 -7.83
CA SER A 99 4.46 0.03 -9.18
C SER A 99 3.30 -0.95 -9.25
N ASP A 100 2.35 -0.65 -10.14
CA ASP A 100 1.27 -1.56 -10.52
C ASP A 100 0.41 -2.00 -9.32
N THR A 101 0.26 -1.10 -8.34
CA THR A 101 -0.61 -1.33 -7.18
C THR A 101 -2.08 -1.29 -7.62
N THR A 102 -2.86 -2.30 -7.24
CA THR A 102 -4.32 -2.29 -7.38
C THR A 102 -4.96 -2.06 -6.01
N LEU A 103 -5.78 -1.01 -5.89
CA LEU A 103 -6.56 -0.69 -4.70
C LEU A 103 -8.00 -1.15 -4.88
N ASP A 104 -8.34 -2.30 -4.29
CA ASP A 104 -9.66 -2.94 -4.36
C ASP A 104 -10.41 -2.73 -3.02
N GLY A 105 -10.72 -1.47 -2.74
CA GLY A 105 -11.28 -1.02 -1.46
C GLY A 105 -10.24 -0.67 -0.38
N GLY A 106 -8.96 -0.89 -0.65
CA GLY A 106 -7.85 -0.57 0.26
C GLY A 106 -7.24 0.81 0.03
N THR A 107 -6.27 1.17 0.87
CA THR A 107 -5.66 2.51 0.85
C THR A 107 -4.16 2.47 0.56
N GLN A 108 -3.69 3.35 -0.32
CA GLN A 108 -2.26 3.65 -0.51
C GLN A 108 -1.96 5.07 -0.04
N TRP A 109 -1.11 5.19 0.98
CA TRP A 109 -0.55 6.47 1.41
C TRP A 109 0.82 6.65 0.76
N VAL A 110 0.95 7.63 -0.13
CA VAL A 110 2.24 8.01 -0.71
C VAL A 110 2.80 9.19 0.07
N HIS A 111 3.88 8.93 0.81
CA HIS A 111 4.53 9.90 1.69
C HIS A 111 5.57 10.73 0.92
N SER A 112 6.07 11.80 1.54
CA SER A 112 7.13 12.62 0.95
C SER A 112 8.33 11.77 0.52
N GLY A 113 8.78 11.94 -0.73
CA GLY A 113 9.83 11.12 -1.35
C GLY A 113 9.35 9.78 -1.91
N GLY A 114 8.14 9.35 -1.58
CA GLY A 114 7.49 8.19 -2.17
C GLY A 114 7.09 8.44 -3.62
N ILE A 115 7.29 7.42 -4.45
CA ILE A 115 6.97 7.44 -5.87
C ILE A 115 6.10 6.25 -6.21
N THR A 116 5.01 6.51 -6.94
CA THR A 116 4.12 5.46 -7.44
C THR A 116 3.90 5.57 -8.94
N SER A 117 3.75 4.42 -9.60
CA SER A 117 3.45 4.34 -11.03
C SER A 117 2.40 3.28 -11.32
N GLY A 118 1.40 3.62 -12.13
CA GLY A 118 0.40 2.64 -12.58
C GLY A 118 -0.58 2.20 -11.50
N THR A 119 -0.79 2.99 -10.43
CA THR A 119 -1.80 2.65 -9.42
C THR A 119 -3.20 2.63 -10.03
N ILE A 120 -3.91 1.52 -9.93
CA ILE A 120 -5.32 1.39 -10.32
C ILE A 120 -6.19 1.50 -9.06
N ILE A 121 -7.09 2.47 -9.04
CA ILE A 121 -7.99 2.76 -7.92
C ILE A 121 -9.39 2.29 -8.29
N ASN A 122 -9.78 1.11 -7.77
CA ASN A 122 -11.11 0.54 -7.98
C ASN A 122 -12.08 1.00 -6.90
N LYS A 123 -13.31 0.49 -6.97
CA LYS A 123 -14.40 0.85 -6.07
C LYS A 123 -13.96 0.85 -4.60
N ASP A 124 -14.29 1.94 -3.90
CA ASP A 124 -13.99 2.18 -2.49
C ASP A 124 -12.47 2.25 -2.15
N GLY A 125 -11.59 2.19 -3.16
CA GLY A 125 -10.14 2.33 -3.00
C GLY A 125 -9.70 3.79 -2.90
N ALA A 126 -8.58 4.03 -2.20
CA ALA A 126 -8.13 5.38 -1.89
C ALA A 126 -6.61 5.56 -2.09
N GLN A 127 -6.18 6.51 -2.92
CA GLN A 127 -4.78 6.90 -3.03
C GLN A 127 -4.57 8.32 -2.51
N LEU A 128 -3.77 8.46 -1.45
CA LEU A 128 -3.43 9.75 -0.84
C LEU A 128 -1.98 10.12 -1.20
N VAL A 129 -1.82 11.02 -2.18
CA VAL A 129 -0.53 11.54 -2.64
C VAL A 129 -0.18 12.78 -1.82
N LYS A 130 0.62 12.60 -0.74
CA LYS A 130 0.94 13.67 0.21
C LYS A 130 1.94 14.68 -0.38
N ALA A 131 2.11 15.82 0.30
CA ALA A 131 3.09 16.82 -0.11
C ALA A 131 4.50 16.20 -0.25
N GLY A 132 5.19 16.52 -1.35
CA GLY A 132 6.50 15.95 -1.68
C GLY A 132 6.49 14.52 -2.27
N ALA A 133 5.31 13.91 -2.44
CA ALA A 133 5.13 12.63 -3.11
C ALA A 133 4.85 12.79 -4.62
N GLN A 134 5.07 11.72 -5.37
CA GLN A 134 4.77 11.65 -6.81
C GLN A 134 3.94 10.41 -7.15
N ALA A 135 2.89 10.61 -7.93
CA ALA A 135 2.10 9.55 -8.57
C ALA A 135 2.07 9.77 -10.09
N THR A 136 2.27 8.69 -10.84
CA THR A 136 2.30 8.73 -12.31
C THR A 136 1.41 7.65 -12.89
N GLY A 137 0.67 7.95 -13.94
CA GLY A 137 -0.14 6.97 -14.67
C GLY A 137 -1.24 6.31 -13.83
N SER A 138 -1.77 7.01 -12.83
CA SER A 138 -2.86 6.44 -12.01
C SER A 138 -4.15 6.33 -12.81
N VAL A 139 -4.93 5.28 -12.58
CA VAL A 139 -6.25 5.09 -13.19
C VAL A 139 -7.30 5.11 -12.08
N VAL A 140 -8.18 6.11 -12.09
CA VAL A 140 -9.17 6.35 -11.04
C VAL A 140 -10.55 5.92 -11.53
N ASN A 141 -11.10 4.87 -10.91
CA ASN A 141 -12.40 4.28 -11.24
C ASN A 141 -13.45 4.52 -10.14
N THR A 142 -13.15 5.35 -9.14
CA THR A 142 -14.01 5.55 -7.96
C THR A 142 -13.89 6.98 -7.40
N GLY A 143 -14.81 7.37 -6.52
CA GLY A 143 -14.80 8.69 -5.89
C GLY A 143 -15.84 9.67 -6.42
N ALA A 144 -16.62 9.36 -7.46
CA ALA A 144 -17.67 10.24 -7.99
C ALA A 144 -19.12 9.76 -7.75
N GLN A 145 -19.32 8.62 -7.06
CA GLN A 145 -20.62 7.93 -7.01
C GLN A 145 -21.73 8.72 -6.30
N GLY A 146 -21.37 9.64 -5.40
CA GLY A 146 -22.34 10.52 -4.73
C GLY A 146 -22.62 11.84 -5.46
N GLY A 147 -21.99 12.09 -6.61
CA GLY A 147 -22.04 13.38 -7.30
C GLY A 147 -21.04 14.42 -6.74
N PRO A 148 -21.05 15.65 -7.28
CA PRO A 148 -20.05 16.68 -6.98
C PRO A 148 -20.07 17.19 -5.52
N ASP A 149 -21.23 17.10 -4.86
CA ASP A 149 -21.44 17.60 -3.49
C ASP A 149 -21.29 16.51 -2.42
N ALA A 150 -20.97 15.27 -2.81
CA ALA A 150 -20.80 14.18 -1.87
C ALA A 150 -19.43 14.18 -1.20
N GLU A 151 -19.44 13.88 0.11
CA GLU A 151 -18.26 13.54 0.89
C GLU A 151 -17.83 12.11 0.52
N ASN A 152 -16.98 11.98 -0.48
CA ASN A 152 -16.46 10.68 -0.92
C ASN A 152 -15.12 10.42 -0.23
N ASN A 153 -14.96 9.20 0.29
CA ASN A 153 -13.78 8.75 1.05
C ASN A 153 -12.90 7.80 0.22
N ASP A 154 -13.18 7.70 -1.08
CA ASP A 154 -12.50 6.92 -2.11
C ASP A 154 -12.09 7.82 -3.31
N GLY A 155 -11.14 7.36 -4.13
CA GLY A 155 -10.57 8.12 -5.26
C GLY A 155 -9.11 8.51 -5.06
N GLN A 156 -8.69 9.62 -5.67
CA GLN A 156 -7.32 10.14 -5.57
C GLN A 156 -7.28 11.54 -4.93
N TRP A 157 -6.56 11.69 -3.81
CA TRP A 157 -6.30 13.00 -3.19
C TRP A 157 -4.84 13.39 -3.41
N VAL A 158 -4.63 14.57 -3.99
CA VAL A 158 -3.29 15.04 -4.38
C VAL A 158 -2.93 16.34 -3.69
N ALA A 159 -2.02 16.24 -2.71
CA ALA A 159 -1.28 17.37 -2.14
C ALA A 159 0.17 17.46 -2.67
N GLY A 160 0.67 16.38 -3.28
CA GLY A 160 1.95 16.30 -3.97
C GLY A 160 1.82 16.56 -5.47
N THR A 161 2.46 15.72 -6.28
CA THR A 161 2.35 15.75 -7.75
C THR A 161 1.70 14.48 -8.26
N ALA A 162 0.67 14.62 -9.09
CA ALA A 162 0.09 13.53 -9.88
C ALA A 162 0.17 13.91 -11.36
N THR A 163 0.63 13.00 -12.21
CA THR A 163 0.76 13.20 -13.66
C THR A 163 0.25 11.98 -14.41
N ASP A 164 -0.22 12.21 -15.64
CA ASP A 164 -0.79 11.16 -16.51
C ASP A 164 -1.94 10.38 -15.85
N THR A 165 -2.68 11.03 -14.94
CA THR A 165 -3.85 10.43 -14.29
C THR A 165 -4.99 10.28 -15.30
N THR A 166 -5.49 9.06 -15.46
CA THR A 166 -6.72 8.75 -16.18
C THR A 166 -7.88 8.69 -15.19
N ILE A 167 -8.89 9.52 -15.38
CA ILE A 167 -10.11 9.54 -14.54
C ILE A 167 -11.26 8.98 -15.38
N ASN A 168 -11.80 7.84 -14.97
CA ASN A 168 -12.96 7.21 -15.63
C ASN A 168 -14.28 7.80 -15.09
N ASN A 169 -15.43 7.39 -15.62
CA ASN A 169 -16.74 8.01 -15.32
C ASN A 169 -17.09 8.09 -13.82
N ASP A 170 -16.67 7.10 -13.03
CA ASP A 170 -16.90 7.06 -11.58
C ASP A 170 -15.71 7.60 -10.77
N GLY A 171 -14.68 8.10 -11.44
CA GLY A 171 -13.43 8.58 -10.85
C GLY A 171 -13.51 10.02 -10.34
N ARG A 172 -12.87 10.28 -9.19
CA ARG A 172 -12.66 11.64 -8.63
C ARG A 172 -11.27 11.79 -8.04
#